data_AF-F9G0T8-F1
#
_entry.id   AF-F9G0T8-F1
#
_cell.length_a   1.000
_cell.length_b   1.000
_cell.length_c   1.000
_cell.angle_alpha   90.00
_cell.angle_beta   90.00
_cell.angle_gamma   90.00
#
_symmetry.space_group_name_H-M   'P 1'
#
loop_
_entity.id
_entity.type
_entity.pdbx_description
1 polymer ?
#
loop_
_entity_poly.entity_id
_entity_poly.type
_entity_poly.pdbx_seq_one_letter_code
_entity_poly.pdbx_strand_id
1 'polypeptide(L)'
;MDGYAICSESTRLASAEHPVFFCVKGTIAAGDDSLTLPSRHTRDGPEPCFEIMTGGRFPQGELGEVFDACVKVEDTIRIAAKEPGLGTCIAISKPIPRYANRRFAGEDIQKGDLVMKKGVTIRTSHIMPLASVGIETTQVRKKPRVCIWSTGNELTSQKSHIRDVNGVYLTAASKEAGADAAFGGSITDEVDALVQTIKDRLGSSAVDIMITSGGVSVGKFDHVRQALETLGATIVFHGVALSLDYPVTPVQQQPASNS
;
A
#
# COMPACT_ATOMS: atom_id res chain seq x y z
N MET A 1 -0.66 5.72 -26.21
CA MET A 1 -1.82 5.91 -27.08
C MET A 1 -1.52 5.29 -28.43
N ASP A 2 -2.55 4.93 -29.19
CA ASP A 2 -2.37 4.26 -30.47
C ASP A 2 -2.12 5.29 -31.58
N GLY A 3 -1.22 4.97 -32.50
CA GLY A 3 -0.71 5.96 -33.44
C GLY A 3 0.41 5.46 -34.34
N TYR A 4 1.25 6.40 -34.77
CA TYR A 4 2.41 6.11 -35.59
C TYR A 4 3.67 6.74 -34.99
N ALA A 5 4.69 5.92 -34.75
CA ALA A 5 6.02 6.36 -34.41
C ALA A 5 6.70 6.96 -35.65
N ILE A 6 7.11 8.22 -35.54
CA ILE A 6 7.69 9.01 -36.62
C ILE A 6 8.94 9.78 -36.13
N CYS A 7 9.73 10.26 -37.09
CA CYS A 7 10.69 11.34 -36.86
C CYS A 7 9.95 12.68 -36.84
N SER A 8 9.91 13.36 -35.68
CA SER A 8 9.20 14.64 -35.55
C SER A 8 9.74 15.72 -36.49
N GLU A 9 11.05 15.74 -36.75
CA GLU A 9 11.70 16.71 -37.64
C GLU A 9 11.16 16.63 -39.09
N SER A 10 10.81 15.43 -39.57
CA SER A 10 10.22 15.24 -40.90
C SER A 10 8.87 15.94 -41.05
N THR A 11 8.18 16.26 -39.94
CA THR A 11 6.90 16.99 -39.93
C THR A 11 7.05 18.50 -39.76
N ARG A 12 8.26 19.04 -39.62
CA ARG A 12 8.49 20.46 -39.25
C ARG A 12 7.78 21.46 -40.17
N LEU A 13 7.68 21.15 -41.46
CA LEU A 13 7.03 22.00 -42.47
C LEU A 13 5.63 21.51 -42.87
N ALA A 14 5.10 20.48 -42.20
CA ALA A 14 3.79 19.92 -42.53
C ALA A 14 2.68 20.95 -42.32
N SER A 15 1.77 21.06 -43.29
CA SER A 15 0.58 21.90 -43.21
C SER A 15 -0.61 21.24 -43.91
N ALA A 16 -1.80 21.83 -43.80
CA ALA A 16 -2.99 21.35 -44.52
C ALA A 16 -2.79 21.36 -46.04
N GLU A 17 -2.07 22.35 -46.56
CA GLU A 17 -1.77 22.51 -47.99
C GLU A 17 -0.58 21.66 -48.44
N HIS A 18 0.35 21.39 -47.52
CA HIS A 18 1.57 20.63 -47.76
C HIS A 18 1.71 19.51 -46.72
N PRO A 19 0.90 18.44 -46.81
CA PRO A 19 1.02 17.30 -45.91
C PRO A 19 2.31 16.52 -46.19
N VAL A 20 2.88 15.94 -45.13
CA VAL A 20 4.02 15.02 -45.24
C VAL A 20 3.51 13.59 -45.23
N PHE A 21 4.02 12.79 -46.15
CA PHE A 21 3.61 11.40 -46.32
C PHE A 21 4.61 10.46 -45.66
N PHE A 22 4.10 9.47 -44.94
CA PHE A 22 4.89 8.41 -44.34
C PHE A 22 4.43 7.03 -44.82
N CYS A 23 5.36 6.09 -44.96
CA CYS A 23 5.10 4.70 -45.31
C CYS A 23 5.24 3.81 -44.07
N VAL A 24 4.19 3.05 -43.77
CA VAL A 24 4.15 2.14 -42.61
C VAL A 24 5.02 0.92 -42.90
N LYS A 25 6.10 0.73 -42.12
CA LYS A 25 7.06 -0.37 -42.28
C LYS A 25 6.77 -1.59 -41.42
N GLY A 26 5.90 -1.44 -40.43
CA GLY A 26 5.47 -2.50 -39.54
C GLY A 26 4.56 -1.97 -38.44
N THR A 27 4.11 -2.89 -37.60
CA THR A 27 3.25 -2.60 -36.45
C THR A 27 3.94 -3.11 -35.18
N ILE A 28 3.89 -2.31 -34.12
CA ILE A 28 4.48 -2.59 -32.81
C ILE A 28 3.36 -2.62 -31.77
N ALA A 29 3.06 -3.79 -31.23
CA ALA A 29 2.11 -3.98 -30.14
C ALA A 29 2.78 -3.87 -28.77
N ALA A 30 1.96 -3.81 -27.71
CA ALA A 30 2.45 -3.87 -26.35
C ALA A 30 3.03 -5.26 -26.05
N GLY A 31 4.27 -5.29 -25.56
CA GLY A 31 4.99 -6.53 -25.28
C GLY A 31 5.91 -7.02 -26.40
N ASP A 32 5.80 -6.44 -27.60
CA ASP A 32 6.72 -6.74 -28.70
C ASP A 32 8.12 -6.18 -28.41
N ASP A 33 9.12 -6.82 -29.01
CA ASP A 33 10.46 -6.25 -29.09
C ASP A 33 10.46 -4.97 -29.94
N SER A 34 11.42 -4.09 -29.66
CA SER A 34 11.61 -2.90 -30.48
C SER A 34 11.98 -3.33 -31.89
N LEU A 35 11.22 -2.88 -32.89
CA LEU A 35 11.60 -3.04 -34.28
C LEU A 35 12.75 -2.10 -34.63
N THR A 36 13.56 -2.54 -35.59
CA THR A 36 14.65 -1.77 -36.15
C THR A 36 14.42 -1.60 -37.64
N LEU A 37 14.54 -0.37 -38.16
CA LEU A 37 14.55 -0.18 -39.61
C LEU A 37 15.84 -0.76 -40.20
N PRO A 38 15.74 -1.71 -41.15
CA PRO A 38 16.91 -2.14 -41.89
C PRO A 38 17.41 -1.01 -42.79
N SER A 39 18.74 -0.90 -42.88
CA SER A 39 19.61 0.09 -43.55
C SER A 39 19.33 0.48 -45.03
N ARG A 40 18.15 0.23 -45.60
CA ARG A 40 17.81 0.44 -47.03
C ARG A 40 16.56 1.28 -47.28
N HIS A 41 16.31 2.34 -46.51
CA HIS A 41 15.39 3.37 -47.00
C HIS A 41 16.10 4.22 -48.05
N THR A 42 15.68 4.08 -49.32
CA THR A 42 16.08 5.01 -50.38
C THR A 42 15.54 6.40 -50.04
N ARG A 43 16.36 7.44 -50.17
CA ARG A 43 15.96 8.85 -49.92
C ARG A 43 14.85 9.33 -50.87
N ASP A 44 14.61 8.60 -51.93
CA ASP A 44 13.56 8.87 -52.91
C ASP A 44 12.29 8.10 -52.50
N GLY A 45 11.48 8.68 -51.61
CA GLY A 45 10.20 8.10 -51.19
C GLY A 45 9.62 8.73 -49.92
N PRO A 46 8.39 8.34 -49.52
CA PRO A 46 7.78 8.78 -48.26
C PRO A 46 8.63 8.37 -47.06
N GLU A 47 8.63 9.20 -46.02
CA GLU A 47 9.37 8.95 -44.78
C GLU A 47 8.90 7.66 -44.09
N PRO A 48 9.77 6.85 -43.48
CA PRO A 48 9.32 5.65 -42.80
C PRO A 48 8.58 5.97 -41.49
N CYS A 49 7.55 5.19 -41.17
CA CYS A 49 6.91 5.18 -39.86
C CYS A 49 6.56 3.76 -39.42
N PHE A 50 6.27 3.58 -38.14
CA PHE A 50 5.70 2.34 -37.62
C PHE A 50 4.36 2.64 -36.98
N GLU A 51 3.37 1.81 -37.24
CA GLU A 51 2.17 1.80 -36.43
C GLU A 51 2.54 1.30 -35.04
N ILE A 52 2.13 2.01 -33.99
CA ILE A 52 2.49 1.71 -32.60
C ILE A 52 1.25 1.75 -31.72
N MET A 53 1.01 0.67 -30.99
CA MET A 53 -0.07 0.59 -30.01
C MET A 53 0.38 1.14 -28.67
N THR A 54 -0.58 1.48 -27.81
CA THR A 54 -0.31 1.96 -26.45
C THR A 54 0.52 0.93 -25.66
N GLY A 55 1.68 1.36 -25.18
CA GLY A 55 2.62 0.50 -24.46
C GLY A 55 3.68 -0.16 -25.36
N GLY A 56 3.59 0.01 -26.68
CA GLY A 56 4.63 -0.38 -27.63
C GLY A 56 5.93 0.38 -27.40
N ARG A 57 7.06 -0.28 -27.62
CA ARG A 57 8.38 0.34 -27.54
C ARG A 57 8.67 1.13 -28.80
N PHE A 58 9.18 2.34 -28.67
CA PHE A 58 9.58 3.14 -29.83
C PHE A 58 10.69 2.43 -30.62
N PRO A 59 10.56 2.35 -31.96
CA PRO A 59 11.53 1.67 -32.81
C PRO A 59 12.87 2.41 -32.84
N GLN A 60 13.92 1.68 -33.22
CA GLN A 60 15.28 2.21 -33.38
C GLN A 60 15.65 2.31 -34.86
N GLY A 61 16.47 3.30 -35.21
CA GLY A 61 17.09 3.40 -36.53
C GLY A 61 18.57 2.98 -36.48
N GLU A 62 19.02 2.15 -37.42
CA GLU A 62 20.42 1.69 -37.51
C GLU A 62 21.40 2.81 -37.91
N LEU A 63 20.94 3.81 -38.66
CA LEU A 63 21.77 4.84 -39.30
C LEU A 63 21.44 6.27 -38.82
N GLY A 64 21.05 6.41 -37.55
CA GLY A 64 20.71 7.70 -36.96
C GLY A 64 19.29 8.20 -37.28
N GLU A 65 18.45 7.36 -37.88
CA GLU A 65 17.01 7.60 -37.98
C GLU A 65 16.41 7.59 -36.58
N VAL A 66 15.74 8.68 -36.22
CA VAL A 66 15.18 8.86 -34.88
C VAL A 66 13.66 8.78 -34.96
N PHE A 67 13.08 7.77 -34.32
CA PHE A 67 11.66 7.77 -33.99
C PHE A 67 11.49 8.38 -32.61
N ASP A 68 11.07 9.64 -32.55
CA ASP A 68 10.98 10.38 -31.30
C ASP A 68 9.59 10.88 -30.94
N ALA A 69 8.60 10.77 -31.82
CA ALA A 69 7.23 11.17 -31.53
C ALA A 69 6.22 10.12 -32.01
N CYS A 70 5.09 10.03 -31.32
CA CYS A 70 3.93 9.25 -31.75
C CYS A 70 2.81 10.23 -32.12
N VAL A 71 2.37 10.21 -33.38
CA VAL A 71 1.18 10.92 -33.84
C VAL A 71 -0.05 10.03 -33.64
N LYS A 72 -1.14 10.61 -33.15
CA LYS A 72 -2.39 9.90 -32.88
C LYS A 72 -2.99 9.38 -34.19
N VAL A 73 -3.62 8.21 -34.21
CA VAL A 73 -4.30 7.71 -35.43
C VAL A 73 -5.31 8.74 -35.95
N GLU A 74 -6.05 9.40 -35.05
CA GLU A 74 -7.08 10.40 -35.38
C GLU A 74 -6.50 11.67 -36.01
N ASP A 75 -5.21 11.93 -35.82
CA ASP A 75 -4.48 13.06 -36.39
C ASP A 75 -3.79 12.72 -37.73
N THR A 76 -4.11 11.56 -38.32
CA THR A 76 -3.54 11.10 -39.59
C THR A 76 -4.63 10.72 -40.59
N ILE A 77 -4.30 10.83 -41.88
CA ILE A 77 -5.15 10.32 -42.96
C ILE A 77 -4.48 9.08 -43.55
N ARG A 78 -5.12 7.92 -43.41
CA ARG A 78 -4.66 6.68 -44.06
C ARG A 78 -4.87 6.75 -45.57
N ILE A 79 -3.83 6.41 -46.31
CA ILE A 79 -3.84 6.35 -47.77
C ILE A 79 -3.54 4.90 -48.17
N ALA A 80 -4.55 4.24 -48.73
CA ALA A 80 -4.38 2.95 -49.34
C ALA A 80 -3.62 3.12 -50.66
N ALA A 81 -2.52 2.41 -50.81
CA ALA A 81 -1.80 2.36 -52.08
C ALA A 81 -2.69 1.71 -53.15
N LYS A 82 -2.86 2.40 -54.29
CA LYS A 82 -3.55 1.85 -55.47
C LYS A 82 -2.63 1.01 -56.35
N GLU A 83 -1.32 1.09 -56.13
CA GLU A 83 -0.30 0.37 -56.90
C GLU A 83 0.19 -0.88 -56.17
N PRO A 84 0.32 -2.03 -56.86
CA PRO A 84 0.87 -3.24 -56.27
C PRO A 84 2.35 -3.02 -55.90
N GLY A 85 2.63 -2.98 -54.59
CA GLY A 85 4.00 -2.86 -54.04
C GLY A 85 4.21 -1.68 -53.07
N LEU A 86 3.35 -0.66 -53.08
CA LEU A 86 3.34 0.34 -52.01
C LEU A 86 2.54 -0.19 -50.81
N GLY A 87 3.15 -0.22 -49.63
CA GLY A 87 2.46 -0.53 -48.38
C GLY A 87 1.48 0.58 -47.96
N THR A 88 0.80 0.38 -46.84
CA THR A 88 -0.04 1.41 -46.20
C THR A 88 0.76 2.69 -45.97
N CYS A 89 0.23 3.83 -46.41
CA CYS A 89 0.81 5.15 -46.15
C CYS A 89 -0.12 6.01 -45.29
N ILE A 90 0.43 7.03 -44.65
CA ILE A 90 -0.33 8.03 -43.90
C ILE A 90 0.11 9.43 -44.33
N ALA A 91 -0.81 10.39 -44.23
CA ALA A 91 -0.51 11.80 -44.35
C ALA A 91 -0.66 12.50 -43.00
N ILE A 92 0.30 13.38 -42.71
CA ILE A 92 0.32 14.26 -41.53
C ILE A 92 0.30 15.70 -42.02
N SER A 93 -0.69 16.46 -41.59
CA SER A 93 -0.96 17.83 -42.07
C SER A 93 -0.62 18.93 -41.06
N LYS A 94 0.09 18.59 -39.98
CA LYS A 94 0.54 19.54 -38.95
C LYS A 94 1.88 19.10 -38.36
N PRO A 95 2.73 20.02 -37.89
CA PRO A 95 3.97 19.64 -37.23
C PRO A 95 3.67 18.90 -35.92
N ILE A 96 4.43 17.83 -35.67
CA ILE A 96 4.33 17.03 -34.44
C ILE A 96 5.49 17.42 -33.52
N PRO A 97 5.22 17.87 -32.28
CA PRO A 97 6.28 18.19 -31.34
C PRO A 97 7.18 16.97 -31.06
N ARG A 98 8.47 17.24 -30.88
CA ARG A 98 9.43 16.25 -30.40
C ARG A 98 8.93 15.64 -29.09
N TYR A 99 9.02 14.31 -28.97
CA TYR A 99 8.54 13.55 -27.80
C TYR A 99 7.02 13.57 -27.56
N ALA A 100 6.23 14.05 -28.53
CA ALA A 100 4.78 13.95 -28.44
C ALA A 100 4.34 12.50 -28.22
N ASN A 101 3.51 12.29 -27.19
CA ASN A 101 2.96 10.99 -26.81
C ASN A 101 4.01 9.89 -26.56
N ARG A 102 5.25 10.27 -26.24
CA ARG A 102 6.32 9.36 -25.81
C ARG A 102 6.44 9.39 -24.29
N ARG A 103 6.46 8.20 -23.69
CA ARG A 103 6.78 8.02 -22.27
C ARG A 103 8.22 7.60 -22.11
N PHE A 104 8.95 8.25 -21.21
CA PHE A 104 10.36 7.96 -20.97
C PHE A 104 10.53 6.89 -19.90
N ALA A 105 11.57 6.07 -20.06
CA ALA A 105 11.94 5.11 -19.03
C ALA A 105 12.28 5.85 -17.74
N GLY A 106 11.61 5.47 -16.65
CA GLY A 106 11.79 6.09 -15.33
C GLY A 106 11.12 7.45 -15.15
N GLU A 107 10.15 7.83 -15.99
CA GLU A 107 9.42 9.09 -15.79
C GLU A 107 8.58 9.11 -14.50
N ASP A 108 8.03 7.96 -14.11
CA ASP A 108 7.25 7.80 -12.87
C ASP A 108 8.13 7.44 -11.66
N ILE A 109 9.03 6.47 -11.83
CA ILE A 109 9.93 5.96 -10.77
C ILE A 109 11.29 5.67 -11.38
N GLN A 110 12.33 6.34 -10.89
CA GLN A 110 13.70 6.16 -11.34
C GLN A 110 14.42 5.08 -10.53
N LYS A 111 15.47 4.51 -11.13
CA LYS A 111 16.35 3.60 -10.42
C LYS A 111 17.01 4.33 -9.24
N GLY A 112 16.78 3.82 -8.04
CA GLY A 112 17.29 4.40 -6.80
C GLY A 112 16.27 5.23 -6.02
N ASP A 113 15.09 5.48 -6.59
CA ASP A 113 14.03 6.19 -5.89
C ASP A 113 13.48 5.38 -4.71
N LEU A 114 13.11 6.10 -3.65
CA LEU A 114 12.50 5.52 -2.48
C LEU A 114 11.00 5.28 -2.71
N VAL A 115 10.64 4.05 -3.04
CA VAL A 115 9.23 3.65 -3.28
C VAL A 115 8.42 3.59 -1.97
N MET A 116 9.02 3.14 -0.86
CA MET A 116 8.34 3.05 0.43
C MET A 116 9.31 3.25 1.59
N LYS A 117 8.94 4.12 2.54
CA LYS A 117 9.73 4.38 3.75
C LYS A 117 9.56 3.24 4.76
N LYS A 118 10.65 2.88 5.46
CA LYS A 118 10.59 1.96 6.61
C LYS A 118 9.69 2.54 7.70
N GLY A 119 8.86 1.69 8.31
CA GLY A 119 8.01 2.05 9.45
C GLY A 119 6.62 2.55 9.08
N VAL A 120 6.26 2.60 7.79
CA VAL A 120 4.89 2.92 7.37
C VAL A 120 4.00 1.68 7.43
N THR A 121 2.72 1.88 7.76
CA THR A 121 1.70 0.85 7.60
C THR A 121 1.39 0.67 6.12
N ILE A 122 1.50 -0.57 5.63
CA ILE A 122 1.17 -0.90 4.25
C ILE A 122 -0.34 -0.72 4.05
N ARG A 123 -0.71 0.02 2.99
CA ARG A 123 -2.08 0.32 2.57
C ARG A 123 -2.20 -0.01 1.09
N THR A 124 -3.42 -0.09 0.57
CA THR A 124 -3.68 -0.35 -0.85
C THR A 124 -2.92 0.59 -1.79
N SER A 125 -2.80 1.87 -1.42
CA SER A 125 -2.02 2.88 -2.15
C SER A 125 -0.52 2.55 -2.29
N HIS A 126 0.03 1.74 -1.39
CA HIS A 126 1.43 1.32 -1.44
C HIS A 126 1.64 0.07 -2.30
N ILE A 127 0.60 -0.72 -2.55
CA ILE A 127 0.74 -2.01 -3.26
C ILE A 127 1.06 -1.79 -4.74
N MET A 128 0.36 -0.87 -5.41
CA MET A 128 0.54 -0.64 -6.84
C MET A 128 1.98 -0.16 -7.20
N PRO A 129 2.58 0.82 -6.49
CA PRO A 129 3.97 1.21 -6.75
C PRO A 129 5.00 0.11 -6.46
N LEU A 130 4.78 -0.74 -5.45
CA LEU A 130 5.67 -1.87 -5.17
C LEU A 130 5.61 -2.91 -6.28
N ALA A 131 4.40 -3.25 -6.73
CA ALA A 131 4.19 -4.20 -7.81
C ALA A 131 4.73 -3.69 -9.15
N SER A 132 4.57 -2.39 -9.46
CA SER A 132 5.02 -1.81 -10.73
C SER A 132 6.54 -1.86 -10.92
N VAL A 133 7.31 -1.92 -9.83
CA VAL A 133 8.78 -2.08 -9.85
C VAL A 133 9.23 -3.53 -9.63
N GLY A 134 8.31 -4.50 -9.65
CA GLY A 134 8.61 -5.93 -9.54
C GLY A 134 8.88 -6.43 -8.13
N ILE A 135 8.47 -5.71 -7.08
CA ILE A 135 8.59 -6.20 -5.69
C ILE A 135 7.39 -7.11 -5.38
N GLU A 136 7.64 -8.43 -5.35
CA GLU A 136 6.61 -9.43 -5.05
C GLU A 136 6.39 -9.65 -3.55
N THR A 137 7.47 -9.55 -2.76
CA THR A 137 7.43 -9.71 -1.31
C THR A 137 8.25 -8.62 -0.63
N THR A 138 7.84 -8.22 0.56
CA THR A 138 8.57 -7.23 1.36
C THR A 138 8.65 -7.66 2.82
N GLN A 139 9.71 -7.24 3.49
CA GLN A 139 9.86 -7.45 4.91
C GLN A 139 8.89 -6.57 5.69
N VAL A 140 8.17 -7.18 6.62
CA VAL A 140 7.26 -6.50 7.56
C VAL A 140 7.62 -6.88 8.99
N ARG A 141 7.19 -6.05 9.95
CA ARG A 141 7.29 -6.44 11.35
C ARG A 141 6.28 -7.54 11.66
N LYS A 142 6.67 -8.50 12.49
CA LYS A 142 5.73 -9.48 13.05
C LYS A 142 4.69 -8.74 13.89
N LYS A 143 3.44 -9.19 13.84
CA LYS A 143 2.40 -8.71 14.75
C LYS A 143 2.78 -9.11 16.18
N PRO A 144 2.72 -8.20 17.17
CA PRO A 144 2.92 -8.58 18.56
C PRO A 144 1.80 -9.54 18.96
N ARG A 145 2.16 -10.62 19.65
CA ARG A 145 1.20 -11.62 20.14
C ARG A 145 0.75 -11.23 21.54
N VAL A 146 -0.52 -10.88 21.67
CA VAL A 146 -1.08 -10.32 22.91
C VAL A 146 -2.07 -11.32 23.50
N CYS A 147 -1.90 -11.65 24.78
CA CYS A 147 -2.84 -12.50 25.50
C CYS A 147 -3.56 -11.69 26.58
N ILE A 148 -4.89 -11.62 26.49
CA ILE A 148 -5.73 -10.86 27.40
C ILE A 148 -6.41 -11.81 28.38
N TRP A 149 -6.34 -11.50 29.66
CA TRP A 149 -7.03 -12.22 30.71
C TRP A 149 -7.81 -11.25 31.57
N SER A 150 -8.84 -11.77 32.21
CA SER A 150 -9.51 -11.03 33.26
C SER A 150 -9.40 -11.78 34.57
N THR A 151 -9.37 -11.04 35.66
CA THR A 151 -9.31 -11.61 37.01
C THR A 151 -10.43 -11.03 37.82
N GLY A 152 -11.03 -11.87 38.65
CA GLY A 152 -12.19 -11.49 39.46
C GLY A 152 -13.04 -12.72 39.74
N ASN A 153 -13.28 -13.00 41.01
CA ASN A 153 -14.14 -14.12 41.41
C ASN A 153 -15.58 -13.98 40.89
N GLU A 154 -16.06 -12.76 40.66
CA GLU A 154 -17.35 -12.47 40.02
C GLU A 154 -17.41 -12.91 38.55
N LEU A 155 -16.26 -13.02 37.86
CA LEU A 155 -16.21 -13.45 36.47
C LEU A 155 -16.27 -14.97 36.33
N THR A 156 -15.87 -15.71 37.37
CA THR A 156 -15.81 -17.19 37.38
C THR A 156 -16.89 -17.85 38.24
N SER A 157 -17.49 -17.10 39.18
CA SER A 157 -18.53 -17.58 40.09
C SER A 157 -19.83 -17.94 39.37
N GLN A 158 -20.42 -19.09 39.71
CA GLN A 158 -21.77 -19.46 39.27
C GLN A 158 -22.89 -18.75 40.04
N LYS A 159 -22.59 -18.20 41.24
CA LYS A 159 -23.58 -17.58 42.13
C LYS A 159 -23.71 -16.07 41.91
N SER A 160 -22.64 -15.43 41.42
CA SER A 160 -22.51 -13.99 41.25
C SER A 160 -21.80 -13.67 39.94
N HIS A 161 -22.26 -14.29 38.84
CA HIS A 161 -21.63 -14.20 37.54
C HIS A 161 -21.87 -12.84 36.88
N ILE A 162 -20.81 -12.07 36.68
CA ILE A 162 -20.81 -10.89 35.81
C ILE A 162 -20.12 -11.26 34.51
N ARG A 163 -20.65 -10.77 33.38
CA ARG A 163 -20.02 -10.98 32.07
C ARG A 163 -18.74 -10.17 32.00
N ASP A 164 -17.67 -10.80 31.54
CA ASP A 164 -16.43 -10.10 31.24
C ASP A 164 -16.56 -9.27 29.96
N VAL A 165 -16.75 -7.97 30.13
CA VAL A 165 -16.82 -7.00 29.03
C VAL A 165 -15.43 -6.46 28.67
N ASN A 166 -14.51 -6.39 29.63
CA ASN A 166 -13.20 -5.78 29.44
C ASN A 166 -12.27 -6.70 28.64
N GLY A 167 -12.26 -7.99 28.96
CA GLY A 167 -11.46 -8.98 28.22
C GLY A 167 -11.85 -9.02 26.74
N VAL A 168 -13.16 -8.97 26.46
CA VAL A 168 -13.70 -8.90 25.10
C VAL A 168 -13.29 -7.61 24.40
N TYR A 169 -13.49 -6.46 25.06
CA TYR A 169 -13.14 -5.14 24.52
C TYR A 169 -11.63 -5.03 24.23
N LEU A 170 -10.77 -5.36 25.19
CA LEU A 170 -9.32 -5.27 25.07
C LEU A 170 -8.78 -6.21 23.98
N THR A 171 -9.38 -7.39 23.81
CA THR A 171 -9.03 -8.30 22.72
C THR A 171 -9.35 -7.68 21.36
N ALA A 172 -10.54 -7.09 21.20
CA ALA A 172 -10.93 -6.42 19.96
C ALA A 172 -10.05 -5.20 19.67
N ALA A 173 -9.85 -4.33 20.66
CA ALA A 173 -9.01 -3.12 20.54
C ALA A 173 -7.56 -3.46 20.20
N SER A 174 -7.00 -4.55 20.76
CA SER A 174 -5.64 -5.00 20.43
C SER A 174 -5.53 -5.48 18.98
N LYS A 175 -6.54 -6.19 18.46
CA LYS A 175 -6.58 -6.60 17.04
C LYS A 175 -6.69 -5.39 16.11
N GLU A 176 -7.50 -4.41 16.47
CA GLU A 176 -7.64 -3.15 15.73
C GLU A 176 -6.31 -2.38 15.69
N ALA A 177 -5.55 -2.39 16.79
CA ALA A 177 -4.20 -1.83 16.85
C ALA A 177 -3.14 -2.65 16.07
N GLY A 178 -3.52 -3.78 15.46
CA GLY A 178 -2.66 -4.59 14.60
C GLY A 178 -1.95 -5.75 15.29
N ALA A 179 -2.26 -6.05 16.55
CA ALA A 179 -1.74 -7.21 17.26
C ALA A 179 -2.40 -8.52 16.81
N ASP A 180 -1.70 -9.62 17.03
CA ASP A 180 -2.30 -10.96 17.05
C ASP A 180 -2.77 -11.24 18.47
N ALA A 181 -4.02 -10.86 18.76
CA ALA A 181 -4.54 -10.88 20.12
C ALA A 181 -5.54 -12.02 20.36
N ALA A 182 -5.43 -12.67 21.52
CA ALA A 182 -6.34 -13.73 21.95
C ALA A 182 -6.82 -13.52 23.39
N PHE A 183 -8.10 -13.82 23.62
CA PHE A 183 -8.66 -13.86 24.97
C PHE A 183 -8.33 -15.21 25.61
N GLY A 184 -7.59 -15.18 26.71
CA GLY A 184 -7.18 -16.35 27.46
C GLY A 184 -8.26 -16.87 28.42
N GLY A 185 -9.20 -16.01 28.83
CA GLY A 185 -10.28 -16.34 29.76
C GLY A 185 -10.20 -15.56 31.07
N SER A 186 -11.00 -16.01 32.04
CA SER A 186 -11.07 -15.43 33.37
C SER A 186 -10.38 -16.33 34.39
N ILE A 187 -9.58 -15.73 35.28
CA ILE A 187 -8.85 -16.41 36.34
C ILE A 187 -9.47 -15.99 37.69
N THR A 188 -9.56 -16.93 38.62
CA THR A 188 -9.94 -16.65 40.01
C THR A 188 -8.90 -15.76 40.70
N ASP A 189 -9.29 -15.03 41.76
CA ASP A 189 -8.38 -14.18 42.54
C ASP A 189 -7.51 -15.01 43.52
N GLU A 190 -6.82 -16.01 42.99
CA GLU A 190 -5.91 -16.89 43.74
C GLU A 190 -4.50 -16.73 43.16
N VAL A 191 -3.54 -16.38 44.03
CA VAL A 191 -2.16 -16.07 43.61
C VAL A 191 -1.53 -17.26 42.90
N ASP A 192 -1.72 -18.48 43.40
CA ASP A 192 -1.18 -19.70 42.80
C ASP A 192 -1.77 -19.97 41.41
N ALA A 193 -3.06 -19.71 41.20
CA ALA A 193 -3.71 -19.86 39.90
C ALA A 193 -3.16 -18.85 38.88
N LEU A 194 -2.91 -17.61 39.30
CA LEU A 194 -2.28 -16.58 38.47
C LEU A 194 -0.84 -16.95 38.12
N VAL A 195 -0.04 -17.35 39.12
CA VAL A 195 1.36 -17.78 38.92
C VAL A 195 1.43 -18.94 37.92
N GLN A 196 0.60 -19.96 38.09
CA GLN A 196 0.59 -21.12 37.19
C GLN A 196 0.18 -20.73 35.77
N THR A 197 -0.88 -19.93 35.62
CA THR A 197 -1.35 -19.47 34.31
C THR A 197 -0.29 -18.65 33.60
N ILE A 198 0.38 -17.74 34.30
CA ILE A 198 1.46 -16.93 33.72
C ILE A 198 2.63 -17.83 33.30
N LYS A 199 3.05 -18.80 34.14
CA LYS A 199 4.13 -19.75 33.80
C LYS A 199 3.82 -20.56 32.55
N ASP A 200 2.62 -21.15 32.47
CA ASP A 200 2.23 -22.00 31.35
C ASP A 200 2.20 -21.22 30.03
N ARG A 201 1.75 -19.97 30.07
CA ARG A 201 1.67 -19.11 28.88
C ARG A 201 3.02 -18.55 28.47
N LEU A 202 3.84 -18.08 29.41
CA LEU A 202 5.20 -17.62 29.11
C LEU A 202 6.08 -18.77 28.59
N GLY A 203 5.95 -19.97 29.16
CA GLY A 203 6.70 -21.15 28.73
C GLY A 203 6.39 -21.62 27.30
N SER A 204 5.18 -21.34 26.81
CA SER A 204 4.73 -21.77 25.48
C SER A 204 5.32 -20.96 24.30
N SER A 205 6.16 -19.94 24.56
CA SER A 205 6.71 -18.99 23.56
C SER A 205 5.66 -18.32 22.67
N ALA A 206 4.36 -18.41 23.00
CA ALA A 206 3.25 -18.00 22.14
C ALA A 206 2.80 -16.55 22.37
N VAL A 207 3.31 -15.88 23.40
CA VAL A 207 2.85 -14.57 23.86
C VAL A 207 4.04 -13.63 24.02
N ASP A 208 3.93 -12.43 23.45
CA ASP A 208 4.92 -11.36 23.61
C ASP A 208 4.48 -10.35 24.69
N ILE A 209 3.16 -10.15 24.84
CA ILE A 209 2.57 -9.20 25.80
C ILE A 209 1.37 -9.87 26.48
N MET A 210 1.30 -9.79 27.81
CA MET A 210 0.13 -10.20 28.57
C MET A 210 -0.57 -8.97 29.15
N ILE A 211 -1.90 -8.91 29.01
CA ILE A 211 -2.74 -7.83 29.55
C ILE A 211 -3.74 -8.48 30.50
N THR A 212 -3.84 -7.96 31.72
CA THR A 212 -4.86 -8.39 32.70
C THR A 212 -5.85 -7.26 32.94
N SER A 213 -7.14 -7.57 32.97
CA SER A 213 -8.20 -6.68 33.43
C SER A 213 -8.73 -7.15 34.78
N GLY A 214 -8.61 -6.32 35.82
CA GLY A 214 -8.97 -6.68 37.19
C GLY A 214 -7.76 -7.12 38.03
N GLY A 215 -8.00 -7.44 39.30
CA GLY A 215 -7.01 -8.06 40.21
C GLY A 215 -5.85 -7.17 40.65
N VAL A 216 -5.84 -5.90 40.24
CA VAL A 216 -4.92 -4.86 40.68
C VAL A 216 -5.68 -3.88 41.57
N SER A 217 -5.30 -3.79 42.84
CA SER A 217 -5.95 -2.95 43.84
C SER A 217 -4.90 -2.27 44.73
N VAL A 218 -5.21 -1.08 45.25
CA VAL A 218 -4.34 -0.30 46.16
C VAL A 218 -4.27 -0.89 47.59
N GLY A 219 -4.41 -2.21 47.76
CA GLY A 219 -4.54 -2.84 49.08
C GLY A 219 -4.22 -4.33 49.14
N LYS A 220 -4.76 -5.02 50.14
CA LYS A 220 -4.46 -6.44 50.47
C LYS A 220 -4.83 -7.47 49.39
N PHE A 221 -5.60 -7.08 48.37
CA PHE A 221 -6.13 -7.95 47.32
C PHE A 221 -5.47 -7.72 45.95
N ASP A 222 -4.21 -7.26 45.93
CA ASP A 222 -3.43 -7.14 44.71
C ASP A 222 -2.77 -8.48 44.33
N HIS A 223 -3.61 -9.41 43.89
CA HIS A 223 -3.20 -10.78 43.58
C HIS A 223 -2.28 -10.84 42.35
N VAL A 224 -2.47 -9.92 41.39
CA VAL A 224 -1.62 -9.83 40.20
C VAL A 224 -0.21 -9.41 40.59
N ARG A 225 -0.06 -8.40 41.45
CA ARG A 225 1.25 -7.99 41.95
C ARG A 225 1.96 -9.11 42.69
N GLN A 226 1.28 -9.78 43.63
CA GLN A 226 1.88 -10.88 44.39
C GLN A 226 2.33 -12.02 43.47
N ALA A 227 1.54 -12.34 42.44
CA ALA A 227 1.93 -13.33 41.43
C ALA A 227 3.17 -12.90 40.63
N LEU A 228 3.25 -11.62 40.21
CA LEU A 228 4.40 -11.07 39.50
C LEU A 228 5.67 -11.07 40.37
N GLU A 229 5.56 -10.68 41.64
CA GLU A 229 6.67 -10.72 42.61
C GLU A 229 7.16 -12.16 42.83
N THR A 230 6.23 -13.12 42.97
CA THR A 230 6.54 -14.55 43.08
C THR A 230 7.28 -15.10 41.86
N LEU A 231 6.98 -14.56 40.68
CA LEU A 231 7.65 -14.90 39.42
C LEU A 231 9.00 -14.19 39.22
N GLY A 232 9.41 -13.33 40.16
CA GLY A 232 10.63 -12.54 40.04
C GLY A 232 10.53 -11.46 38.95
N ALA A 233 9.33 -11.04 38.58
CA ALA A 233 9.13 -9.98 37.59
C ALA A 233 9.58 -8.63 38.15
N THR A 234 10.18 -7.80 37.30
CA THR A 234 10.50 -6.42 37.66
C THR A 234 9.27 -5.54 37.45
N ILE A 235 8.74 -4.97 38.53
CA ILE A 235 7.63 -4.01 38.46
C ILE A 235 8.21 -2.63 38.15
N VAL A 236 7.89 -2.11 36.96
CA VAL A 236 8.41 -0.81 36.48
C VAL A 236 7.63 0.37 37.06
N PHE A 237 6.31 0.24 37.19
CA PHE A 237 5.44 1.22 37.81
C PHE A 237 4.23 0.52 38.43
N HIS A 238 3.62 1.16 39.44
CA HIS A 238 2.42 0.66 40.11
C HIS A 238 1.48 1.83 40.40
N GLY A 239 0.40 1.90 39.62
CA GLY A 239 -0.50 3.05 39.60
C GLY A 239 -0.02 4.17 38.66
N VAL A 240 -0.98 4.90 38.11
CA VAL A 240 -0.76 6.10 37.29
C VAL A 240 -1.71 7.18 37.82
N ALA A 241 -1.23 8.42 37.95
CA ALA A 241 -2.06 9.54 38.39
C ALA A 241 -3.04 9.95 37.28
N LEU A 242 -4.13 9.20 37.14
CA LEU A 242 -5.20 9.41 36.16
C LEU A 242 -6.54 9.41 36.92
N SER A 243 -7.35 10.45 36.77
CA SER A 243 -8.74 10.48 37.25
C SER A 243 -9.65 9.94 36.15
N LEU A 244 -10.43 8.90 36.46
CA LEU A 244 -11.58 8.50 35.67
C LEU A 244 -12.79 9.10 36.38
N ASP A 245 -13.24 10.27 35.93
CA ASP A 245 -14.19 11.09 36.66
C ASP A 245 -15.51 10.35 36.93
N TYR A 246 -15.93 10.31 38.20
CA TYR A 246 -17.33 10.21 38.58
C TYR A 246 -17.96 11.61 38.52
N PRO A 247 -19.19 11.77 37.98
CA PRO A 247 -19.92 13.02 38.16
C PRO A 247 -20.33 13.12 39.63
N VAL A 248 -19.54 13.84 40.43
CA VAL A 248 -19.99 14.30 41.74
C VAL A 248 -20.96 15.43 41.47
N THR A 249 -22.26 15.18 41.55
CA THR A 249 -23.26 16.24 41.68
C THR A 249 -23.21 16.71 43.14
N PRO A 250 -22.65 17.88 43.47
CA PRO A 250 -22.72 18.37 44.84
C PRO A 250 -24.14 18.89 45.07
N VAL A 251 -24.95 18.15 45.84
CA VAL A 251 -26.21 18.68 46.36
C VAL A 251 -25.88 19.47 47.62
N GLN A 252 -25.84 20.79 47.50
CA GLN A 252 -25.77 21.69 48.64
C GLN A 252 -27.19 21.85 49.20
N GLN A 253 -27.51 21.17 50.32
CA GLN A 253 -28.69 21.52 51.09
C GLN A 253 -28.47 22.90 51.71
N GLN A 254 -29.30 23.88 51.34
CA GLN A 254 -29.42 25.12 52.11
C GLN A 254 -29.96 24.80 53.51
N PRO A 255 -29.42 25.40 54.58
CA PRO A 255 -29.97 25.21 55.91
C PRO A 255 -31.38 25.81 55.97
N ALA A 256 -32.31 25.07 56.57
CA ALA A 256 -33.66 25.54 56.83
C ALA A 256 -33.60 26.88 57.60
N SER A 257 -34.20 27.91 57.01
CA SER A 257 -34.49 29.16 57.71
C SER A 257 -35.53 28.86 58.78
N ASN A 258 -35.12 28.86 60.05
CA ASN A 258 -36.05 28.96 61.16
C ASN A 258 -36.72 30.34 61.10
N SER A 259 -38.04 30.34 60.89
CA SER A 259 -38.96 31.43 61.22
C SER A 259 -39.89 30.97 62.32
#